data_AF-B1N422-F1
#
_entry.id   AF-B1N422-F1
#
_cell.length_a   1.000
_cell.length_b   1.000
_cell.length_c   1.000
_cell.angle_alpha   90.00
_cell.angle_beta   90.00
_cell.angle_gamma   90.00
#
_symmetry.space_group_name_H-M   'P 1'
#
loop_
_entity.id
_entity.type
_entity.pdbx_description
1 polymer ?
#
loop_
_entity_poly.entity_id
_entity_poly.type
_entity_poly.pdbx_seq_one_letter_code
_entity_poly.pdbx_strand_id
1 'polypeptide(L)'
;MSQQQGNNKEAGWVRVQIQLFTLWMDEVLQQRQMGVKDLAVDLKDGIRVINFFELLSGKTLKEKYDLRPKNRIQMVHNLHLAMQFLEKEMLVRNPGCFAEDVVDADIHGVKLILGLLYTLYRKYRLSVLVDKKKGKSMKEEDALLEWVKEVTDGYGVTVENFKHSFNDGKVYLALAHVIILFNQLTEKYENFTAVGEDDKEEINDLTKEIEEIRKMVEERKKQLAEMKEKEGESMASKFVEENKRSAELGDKKTDLVEEIEELEEEVSVLKKTVQTAQDDCDEDKKDLEKAGELQKLYLNIQPLEENLRRQIVDLHKWAPYLKSEEGFGQEDPKLKTLNEPKEGDYKEVFKEMAEDLEKENDEVGKILVQLKKEQLQKEQKKTAKVGVKKPVVKKDKK
;
A
#
# COMPACT_ATOMS: atom_id res chain seq x y z
N MET A 1 -61.77 62.76 38.83
CA MET A 1 -61.52 61.32 38.58
C MET A 1 -60.33 61.08 37.65
N SER A 2 -60.16 61.83 36.55
CA SER A 2 -59.06 61.60 35.59
C SER A 2 -57.67 62.07 36.02
N GLN A 3 -57.54 62.99 37.00
CA GLN A 3 -56.24 63.42 37.53
C GLN A 3 -55.65 62.50 38.62
N GLN A 4 -56.45 61.64 39.25
CA GLN A 4 -55.98 60.69 40.27
C GLN A 4 -55.40 59.38 39.67
N GLN A 5 -55.79 59.01 38.45
CA GLN A 5 -55.25 57.81 37.79
C GLN A 5 -53.82 57.99 37.24
N GLY A 6 -53.39 59.23 36.96
CA GLY A 6 -52.01 59.55 36.53
C GLY A 6 -50.99 59.41 37.66
N ASN A 7 -51.29 59.96 38.84
CA ASN A 7 -50.40 59.94 40.01
C ASN A 7 -50.11 58.53 40.54
N ASN A 8 -51.08 57.61 40.43
CA ASN A 8 -50.93 56.25 40.95
C ASN A 8 -50.04 55.36 40.04
N LYS A 9 -50.00 55.63 38.73
CA LYS A 9 -49.12 54.92 37.78
C LYS A 9 -47.67 55.39 37.86
N GLU A 10 -47.44 56.69 38.03
CA GLU A 10 -46.10 57.24 38.26
C GLU A 10 -45.49 56.72 39.57
N ALA A 11 -46.30 56.63 40.64
CA ALA A 11 -45.88 56.05 41.91
C ALA A 11 -45.49 54.56 41.80
N GLY A 12 -46.19 53.80 40.94
CA GLY A 12 -45.91 52.37 40.73
C GLY A 12 -44.54 52.11 40.09
N TRP A 13 -44.22 52.81 38.99
CA TRP A 13 -42.93 52.64 38.32
C TRP A 13 -41.75 53.09 39.20
N VAL A 14 -41.90 54.20 39.93
CA VAL A 14 -40.88 54.67 40.86
C VAL A 14 -40.65 53.65 41.98
N ARG A 15 -41.70 53.03 42.52
CA ARG A 15 -41.57 51.99 43.54
C ARG A 15 -40.81 50.77 43.04
N VAL A 16 -41.11 50.30 41.83
CA VAL A 16 -40.40 49.15 41.21
C VAL A 16 -38.93 49.51 40.99
N GLN A 17 -38.63 50.71 40.51
CA GLN A 17 -37.24 51.17 40.35
C GLN A 17 -36.50 51.20 41.68
N ILE A 18 -37.11 51.71 42.75
CA ILE A 18 -36.52 51.70 44.10
C ILE A 18 -36.20 50.26 44.51
N GLN A 19 -37.15 49.33 44.35
CA GLN A 19 -36.93 47.92 44.72
C GLN A 19 -35.78 47.29 43.94
N LEU A 20 -35.72 47.51 42.62
CA LEU A 20 -34.65 46.97 41.76
C LEU A 20 -33.28 47.51 42.15
N PHE A 21 -33.16 48.82 42.36
CA PHE A 21 -31.89 49.42 42.75
C PHE A 21 -31.48 49.08 44.18
N THR A 22 -32.45 48.92 45.09
CA THR A 22 -32.18 48.43 46.45
C THR A 22 -31.62 47.01 46.40
N LEU A 23 -32.27 46.12 45.65
CA LEU A 23 -31.82 44.73 45.49
C LEU A 23 -30.43 44.65 44.86
N TRP A 24 -30.18 45.46 43.82
CA TRP A 24 -28.87 45.50 43.17
C TRP A 24 -27.77 45.99 44.13
N MET A 25 -28.05 47.05 44.89
CA MET A 25 -27.09 47.58 45.86
C MET A 25 -26.83 46.60 47.00
N ASP A 26 -27.88 45.90 47.46
CA ASP A 26 -27.77 44.83 48.46
C ASP A 26 -26.94 43.66 47.94
N GLU A 27 -27.19 43.16 46.71
CA GLU A 27 -26.40 42.07 46.07
C GLU A 27 -24.91 42.40 46.05
N VAL A 28 -24.55 43.62 45.67
CA VAL A 28 -23.15 44.05 45.62
C VAL A 28 -22.56 44.15 47.03
N LEU A 29 -23.26 44.79 47.96
CA LEU A 29 -22.74 45.04 49.31
C LEU A 29 -22.76 43.81 50.23
N GLN A 30 -23.56 42.79 49.93
CA GLN A 30 -23.54 41.50 50.64
C GLN A 30 -22.15 40.86 50.61
N GLN A 31 -21.32 41.12 49.59
CA GLN A 31 -19.92 40.70 49.54
C GLN A 31 -19.07 41.22 50.72
N ARG A 32 -19.48 42.33 51.32
CA ARG A 32 -18.85 42.91 52.51
C ARG A 32 -19.79 42.90 53.73
N GLN A 33 -20.83 42.06 53.72
CA GLN A 33 -21.82 41.92 54.78
C GLN A 33 -22.53 43.24 55.17
N MET A 34 -22.69 44.16 54.21
CA MET A 34 -23.28 45.48 54.42
C MET A 34 -24.62 45.63 53.69
N GLY A 35 -25.63 44.89 54.14
CA GLY A 35 -26.94 44.91 53.48
C GLY A 35 -27.64 46.27 53.50
N VAL A 36 -28.51 46.49 52.51
CA VAL A 36 -29.31 47.71 52.32
C VAL A 36 -30.78 47.33 52.16
N LYS A 37 -31.66 47.98 52.93
CA LYS A 37 -33.11 47.79 52.87
C LYS A 37 -33.84 49.03 52.40
N ASP A 38 -33.33 50.21 52.76
CA ASP A 38 -33.92 51.49 52.37
C ASP A 38 -32.83 52.45 51.88
N LEU A 39 -32.86 52.79 50.59
CA LEU A 39 -31.93 53.70 49.96
C LEU A 39 -31.95 55.12 50.57
N ALA A 40 -33.07 55.57 51.14
CA ALA A 40 -33.17 56.91 51.71
C ALA A 40 -32.46 57.03 53.08
N VAL A 41 -32.38 55.94 53.83
CA VAL A 41 -31.89 55.93 55.21
C VAL A 41 -30.50 55.29 55.29
N ASP A 42 -30.31 54.16 54.63
CA ASP A 42 -29.08 53.37 54.76
C ASP A 42 -27.89 54.01 54.03
N LEU A 43 -28.12 54.95 53.11
CA LEU A 43 -27.06 55.61 52.36
C LEU A 43 -26.53 56.88 53.03
N LYS A 44 -27.22 57.37 54.06
CA LYS A 44 -26.91 58.65 54.71
C LYS A 44 -25.53 58.69 55.34
N ASP A 45 -25.03 57.56 55.83
CA ASP A 45 -23.70 57.48 56.45
C ASP A 45 -22.55 57.63 55.45
N GLY A 46 -22.82 57.50 54.14
CA GLY A 46 -21.83 57.55 53.07
C GLY A 46 -20.90 56.34 53.01
N ILE A 47 -20.80 55.53 54.07
CA ILE A 47 -19.93 54.36 54.14
C ILE A 47 -20.41 53.31 53.15
N ARG A 48 -21.72 53.05 53.10
CA ARG A 48 -22.29 52.08 52.15
C ARG A 48 -22.07 52.51 50.71
N VAL A 49 -22.16 53.81 50.42
CA VAL A 49 -21.93 54.36 49.08
C VAL A 49 -20.47 54.21 48.67
N ILE A 50 -19.52 54.53 49.56
CA ILE A 50 -18.09 54.34 49.30
C ILE A 50 -17.78 52.87 49.00
N ASN A 51 -18.23 51.96 49.87
CA ASN A 51 -17.98 50.53 49.69
C ASN A 51 -18.61 49.99 48.39
N PHE A 52 -19.79 50.48 48.04
CA PHE A 52 -20.45 50.13 46.78
C PHE A 52 -19.62 50.59 45.57
N PHE A 53 -19.09 51.82 45.58
CA PHE A 53 -18.24 52.32 44.49
C PHE A 53 -16.91 51.59 44.39
N GLU A 54 -16.31 51.21 45.53
CA GLU A 54 -15.08 50.40 45.52
C GLU A 54 -15.32 49.02 44.90
N LEU A 55 -16.41 48.35 45.26
CA LEU A 55 -16.76 47.05 44.72
C LEU A 55 -17.09 47.11 43.23
N LEU A 56 -17.81 48.14 42.78
CA LEU A 56 -18.12 48.32 41.35
C LEU A 56 -16.87 48.63 40.51
N SER A 57 -15.95 49.45 41.05
CA SER A 57 -14.74 49.86 40.31
C SER A 57 -13.57 48.89 40.44
N GLY A 58 -13.57 48.03 41.46
CA GLY A 58 -12.41 47.22 41.85
C GLY A 58 -11.25 48.05 42.42
N LYS A 59 -11.46 49.34 42.70
CA LYS A 59 -10.44 50.27 43.23
C LYS A 59 -10.81 50.70 44.64
N THR A 60 -9.80 51.01 45.46
CA THR A 60 -10.02 51.51 46.82
C THR A 60 -9.92 53.03 46.90
N LEU A 61 -10.76 53.63 47.74
CA LEU A 61 -10.70 55.04 48.06
C LEU A 61 -9.44 55.31 48.89
N LYS A 62 -8.55 56.16 48.37
CA LYS A 62 -7.27 56.50 49.05
C LYS A 62 -7.45 57.54 50.16
N GLU A 63 -8.51 58.33 50.09
CA GLU A 63 -8.79 59.40 51.05
C GLU A 63 -9.36 58.82 52.35
N LYS A 64 -8.99 59.40 53.50
CA LYS A 64 -9.48 58.97 54.80
C LYS A 64 -10.91 59.47 55.00
N TYR A 65 -11.85 58.55 55.17
CA TYR A 65 -13.25 58.83 55.48
C TYR A 65 -13.60 58.37 56.90
N ASP A 66 -14.67 58.94 57.47
CA ASP A 66 -15.13 58.62 58.82
C ASP A 66 -15.85 57.26 58.85
N LEU A 67 -15.34 56.32 59.65
CA LEU A 67 -15.91 54.96 59.76
C LEU A 67 -17.17 54.89 60.64
N ARG A 68 -17.46 55.95 61.41
CA ARG A 68 -18.65 56.05 62.28
C ARG A 68 -19.17 57.49 62.31
N PRO A 69 -19.69 58.02 61.20
CA PRO A 69 -20.19 59.37 61.14
C PRO A 69 -21.45 59.50 62.02
N LYS A 70 -21.42 60.42 62.99
CA LYS A 70 -22.56 60.70 63.88
C LYS A 70 -23.27 62.00 63.52
N ASN A 71 -22.51 62.95 63.00
CA ASN A 71 -22.99 64.29 62.68
C ASN A 71 -23.19 64.42 61.17
N ARG A 72 -24.21 65.22 60.77
CA ARG A 72 -24.50 65.51 59.37
C ARG A 72 -23.26 65.97 58.58
N ILE A 73 -22.39 66.77 59.20
CA ILE A 73 -21.15 67.25 58.57
C ILE A 73 -20.22 66.10 58.17
N GLN A 74 -20.07 65.07 59.02
CA GLN A 74 -19.24 63.90 58.73
C GLN A 74 -19.86 63.02 57.64
N MET A 75 -21.20 62.89 57.67
CA MET A 75 -21.96 62.17 56.64
C MET A 75 -21.79 62.82 55.26
N VAL A 76 -21.96 64.15 55.19
CA VAL A 76 -21.75 64.92 53.96
C VAL A 76 -20.30 64.82 53.51
N HIS A 77 -19.32 64.86 54.42
CA HIS A 77 -17.91 64.71 54.07
C HIS A 77 -17.63 63.35 53.40
N ASN A 78 -18.09 62.25 54.00
CA ASN A 78 -17.95 60.91 53.43
C ASN A 78 -18.57 60.81 52.02
N LEU A 79 -19.79 61.35 51.85
CA LEU A 79 -20.47 61.34 50.56
C LEU A 79 -19.79 62.24 49.53
N HIS A 80 -19.22 63.37 49.96
CA HIS A 80 -18.43 64.21 49.08
C HIS A 80 -17.19 63.47 48.55
N LEU A 81 -16.49 62.73 49.42
CA LEU A 81 -15.39 61.86 49.01
C LEU A 81 -15.85 60.78 48.03
N ALA A 82 -17.01 60.17 48.26
CA ALA A 82 -17.60 59.19 47.35
C ALA A 82 -17.90 59.79 45.96
N MET A 83 -18.48 61.00 45.91
CA MET A 83 -18.77 61.69 44.64
C MET A 83 -17.49 62.13 43.92
N GLN A 84 -16.45 62.55 44.64
CA GLN A 84 -15.15 62.83 44.01
C GLN A 84 -14.53 61.57 43.40
N PHE A 85 -14.65 60.43 44.08
CA PHE A 85 -14.18 59.14 43.58
C PHE A 85 -14.92 58.71 42.31
N LEU A 86 -16.24 58.92 42.27
CA LEU A 86 -17.07 58.67 41.09
C LEU A 86 -16.56 59.44 39.85
N GLU A 87 -16.21 60.72 40.02
CA GLU A 87 -15.76 61.55 38.90
C GLU A 87 -14.30 61.26 38.51
N LYS A 88 -13.39 61.18 39.50
CA LYS A 88 -11.95 61.04 39.26
C LYS A 88 -11.53 59.62 38.88
N GLU A 89 -12.03 58.62 39.59
CA GLU A 89 -11.54 57.23 39.48
C GLU A 89 -12.46 56.35 38.64
N MET A 90 -13.77 56.53 38.79
CA MET A 90 -14.76 55.79 38.00
C MET A 90 -15.05 56.47 36.66
N LEU A 91 -14.63 57.72 36.44
CA LEU A 91 -14.86 58.50 35.21
C LEU A 91 -16.35 58.51 34.81
N VAL A 92 -17.24 58.67 35.79
CA VAL A 92 -18.69 58.76 35.57
C VAL A 92 -19.11 60.22 35.71
N ARG A 93 -19.84 60.73 34.71
CA ARG A 93 -20.42 62.07 34.80
C ARG A 93 -21.57 62.04 35.81
N ASN A 94 -21.42 62.80 36.89
CA ASN A 94 -22.46 62.94 37.89
C ASN A 94 -23.73 63.58 37.25
N PRO A 95 -24.93 62.96 37.38
CA PRO A 95 -26.17 63.52 36.85
C PRO A 95 -26.71 64.73 37.64
N GLY A 96 -25.94 65.27 38.60
CA GLY A 96 -26.34 66.37 39.47
C GLY A 96 -26.80 65.91 40.85
N CYS A 97 -26.30 64.77 41.32
CA CYS A 97 -26.51 64.28 42.69
C CYS A 97 -25.37 64.77 43.58
N PHE A 98 -25.66 65.65 44.53
CA PHE A 98 -24.66 66.15 45.48
C PHE A 98 -24.67 65.35 46.78
N ALA A 99 -23.66 65.57 47.62
CA ALA A 99 -23.54 64.86 48.89
C ALA A 99 -24.71 65.16 49.84
N GLU A 100 -25.18 66.41 49.83
CA GLU A 100 -26.33 66.88 50.60
C GLU A 100 -27.63 66.19 50.18
N ASP A 101 -27.81 65.95 48.88
CA ASP A 101 -29.01 65.28 48.34
C ASP A 101 -29.14 63.84 48.81
N VAL A 102 -28.00 63.17 49.08
CA VAL A 102 -27.98 61.79 49.59
C VAL A 102 -28.20 61.75 51.10
N VAL A 103 -27.64 62.70 51.86
CA VAL A 103 -27.85 62.75 53.32
C VAL A 103 -29.29 63.11 53.68
N ASP A 104 -29.86 64.05 52.95
CA ASP A 104 -31.21 64.58 53.19
C ASP A 104 -32.27 63.91 52.29
N ALA A 105 -31.98 62.69 51.82
CA ALA A 105 -32.82 61.92 50.89
C ALA A 105 -34.20 61.53 51.48
N ASP A 106 -34.33 61.53 52.80
CA ASP A 106 -35.62 61.37 53.49
C ASP A 106 -36.53 62.60 53.35
N ILE A 107 -35.94 63.80 53.21
CA ILE A 107 -36.65 65.08 53.07
C ILE A 107 -36.90 65.38 51.58
N HIS A 108 -35.88 65.21 50.74
CA HIS A 108 -35.92 65.60 49.32
C HIS A 108 -36.33 64.46 48.37
N GLY A 109 -36.38 63.24 48.90
CA GLY A 109 -36.75 62.03 48.16
C GLY A 109 -35.59 61.43 47.36
N VAL A 110 -35.71 60.14 47.05
CA VAL A 110 -34.64 59.33 46.45
C VAL A 110 -34.42 59.55 44.94
N LYS A 111 -35.08 60.52 44.30
CA LYS A 111 -35.04 60.68 42.83
C LYS A 111 -33.62 60.91 42.29
N LEU A 112 -32.82 61.74 42.98
CA LEU A 112 -31.44 62.02 42.58
C LEU A 112 -30.52 60.80 42.80
N ILE A 113 -30.75 60.06 43.89
CA ILE A 113 -30.07 58.78 44.16
C ILE A 113 -30.39 57.78 43.05
N LEU A 114 -31.66 57.65 42.64
CA LEU A 114 -32.07 56.75 41.55
C LEU A 114 -31.42 57.16 40.22
N GLY A 115 -31.33 58.46 39.93
CA GLY A 115 -30.63 58.95 38.73
C GLY A 115 -29.14 58.59 38.72
N LEU A 116 -28.48 58.69 39.88
CA LEU A 116 -27.09 58.28 40.06
C LEU A 116 -26.91 56.76 39.89
N LEU A 117 -27.72 55.96 40.56
CA LEU A 117 -27.69 54.50 40.47
C LEU A 117 -27.99 54.02 39.04
N TYR A 118 -28.91 54.68 38.34
CA TYR A 118 -29.19 54.39 36.93
C TYR A 118 -27.98 54.64 36.03
N THR A 119 -27.29 55.78 36.24
CA THR A 119 -26.07 56.11 35.48
C THR A 119 -24.98 55.07 35.72
N LEU A 120 -24.81 54.64 36.97
CA LEU A 120 -23.87 53.57 37.33
C LEU A 120 -24.26 52.22 36.73
N TYR A 121 -25.53 51.84 36.82
CA TYR A 121 -26.04 50.58 36.27
C TYR A 121 -25.80 50.50 34.76
N ARG A 122 -26.09 51.60 34.04
CA ARG A 122 -25.80 51.68 32.60
C ARG A 122 -24.31 51.45 32.29
N LYS A 123 -23.42 52.11 33.02
CA LYS A 123 -21.98 51.98 32.75
C LYS A 123 -21.44 50.59 33.11
N TYR A 124 -21.77 50.06 34.29
CA TYR A 124 -21.11 48.85 34.81
C TYR A 124 -21.80 47.54 34.48
N ARG A 125 -23.13 47.53 34.27
CA ARG A 125 -23.86 46.32 33.88
C ARG A 125 -24.21 46.32 32.40
N LEU A 126 -24.66 47.46 31.85
CA LEU A 126 -25.16 47.52 30.48
C LEU A 126 -24.05 47.71 29.43
N SER A 127 -23.04 48.56 29.69
CA SER A 127 -21.91 48.77 28.76
C SER A 127 -21.10 47.49 28.51
N VAL A 128 -20.96 46.62 29.52
CA VAL A 128 -20.23 45.34 29.41
C VAL A 128 -20.87 44.43 28.35
N LEU A 129 -22.17 44.53 28.12
CA LEU A 129 -22.87 43.77 27.08
C LEU A 129 -22.55 44.30 25.67
N VAL A 130 -22.38 45.63 25.53
CA VAL A 130 -22.07 46.28 24.25
C VAL A 130 -20.62 46.02 23.84
N ASP A 131 -19.68 46.06 24.79
CA ASP A 131 -18.25 45.85 24.51
C ASP A 131 -17.94 44.45 23.97
N LYS A 132 -18.77 43.45 24.28
CA LYS A 132 -18.64 42.07 23.75
C LYS A 132 -19.01 41.97 22.27
N LYS A 133 -19.87 42.85 21.74
CA LYS A 133 -20.27 42.88 20.33
C LYS A 133 -19.47 43.94 19.57
N LYS A 134 -18.18 43.65 19.32
CA LYS A 134 -17.23 44.52 18.61
C LYS A 134 -17.84 45.16 17.34
N GLY A 135 -17.86 46.50 17.28
CA GLY A 135 -17.77 47.25 16.02
C GLY A 135 -18.98 48.06 15.55
N LYS A 136 -20.13 48.06 16.25
CA LYS A 136 -21.25 48.96 15.94
C LYS A 136 -21.51 49.89 17.12
N SER A 137 -21.54 51.20 16.86
CA SER A 137 -22.07 52.18 17.81
C SER A 137 -23.59 51.97 17.93
N MET A 138 -23.97 51.01 18.76
CA MET A 138 -25.35 50.64 19.04
C MET A 138 -25.68 51.14 20.45
N LYS A 139 -26.90 51.65 20.64
CA LYS A 139 -27.35 52.04 21.98
C LYS A 139 -27.39 50.78 22.85
N GLU A 140 -27.08 50.94 24.14
CA GLU A 140 -26.92 49.80 25.03
C GLU A 140 -28.25 49.04 25.24
N GLU A 141 -29.37 49.73 25.11
CA GLU A 141 -30.72 49.13 25.11
C GLU A 141 -30.96 48.25 23.89
N ASP A 142 -30.53 48.69 22.69
CA ASP A 142 -30.71 47.92 21.46
C ASP A 142 -29.84 46.66 21.47
N ALA A 143 -28.63 46.75 22.02
CA ALA A 143 -27.72 45.62 22.18
C ALA A 143 -28.30 44.55 23.13
N LEU A 144 -28.91 44.98 24.24
CA LEU A 144 -29.61 44.06 25.14
C LEU A 144 -30.83 43.42 24.44
N LEU A 145 -31.58 44.20 23.66
CA LEU A 145 -32.74 43.68 22.93
C LEU A 145 -32.34 42.63 21.88
N GLU A 146 -31.24 42.87 21.16
CA GLU A 146 -30.67 41.90 20.23
C GLU A 146 -30.18 40.64 20.95
N TRP A 147 -29.51 40.78 22.10
CA TRP A 147 -29.12 39.63 22.93
C TRP A 147 -30.34 38.79 23.37
N VAL A 148 -31.44 39.43 23.81
CA VAL A 148 -32.66 38.70 24.17
C VAL A 148 -33.23 37.97 22.94
N LYS A 149 -33.24 38.59 21.76
CA LYS A 149 -33.69 37.94 20.51
C LYS A 149 -32.84 36.72 20.17
N GLU A 150 -31.52 36.81 20.27
CA GLU A 150 -30.61 35.69 20.02
C GLU A 150 -30.85 34.54 21.02
N VAL A 151 -31.00 34.84 22.30
CA VAL A 151 -31.20 33.83 23.35
C VAL A 151 -32.57 33.16 23.26
N THR A 152 -33.58 33.88 22.77
CA THR A 152 -34.94 33.37 22.63
C THR A 152 -35.26 32.87 21.22
N ASP A 153 -34.26 32.82 20.34
CA ASP A 153 -34.41 32.25 19.01
C ASP A 153 -34.79 30.76 19.13
N GLY A 154 -35.81 30.35 18.37
CA GLY A 154 -36.40 29.00 18.46
C GLY A 154 -37.51 28.79 19.51
N TYR A 155 -37.79 29.76 20.40
CA TYR A 155 -38.91 29.67 21.34
C TYR A 155 -40.24 30.23 20.79
N GLY A 156 -40.24 30.74 19.56
CA GLY A 156 -41.43 31.31 18.91
C GLY A 156 -41.95 32.60 19.57
N VAL A 157 -41.08 33.31 20.31
CA VAL A 157 -41.42 34.59 20.96
C VAL A 157 -40.92 35.77 20.14
N THR A 158 -41.75 36.79 19.97
CA THR A 158 -41.41 38.01 19.23
C THR A 158 -41.03 39.12 20.19
N VAL A 159 -39.73 39.45 20.25
CA VAL A 159 -39.21 40.51 21.12
C VAL A 159 -39.00 41.77 20.29
N GLU A 160 -39.84 42.78 20.46
CA GLU A 160 -39.74 44.07 19.74
C GLU A 160 -39.29 45.20 20.66
N ASN A 161 -39.81 45.23 21.89
CA ASN A 161 -39.49 46.28 22.86
C ASN A 161 -39.64 45.78 24.32
N PHE A 162 -38.93 46.44 25.25
CA PHE A 162 -38.99 46.12 26.68
C PHE A 162 -40.31 46.54 27.38
N LYS A 163 -41.24 47.21 26.68
CA LYS A 163 -42.49 47.72 27.29
C LYS A 163 -43.69 46.81 27.10
N HIS A 164 -43.81 46.16 25.95
CA HIS A 164 -44.97 45.37 25.55
C HIS A 164 -44.62 43.91 25.32
N SER A 165 -43.43 43.61 24.80
CA SER A 165 -43.04 42.22 24.48
C SER A 165 -42.83 41.33 25.71
N PHE A 166 -42.71 41.90 26.91
CA PHE A 166 -42.53 41.15 28.16
C PHE A 166 -43.82 41.02 28.98
N ASN A 167 -44.91 41.67 28.57
CA ASN A 167 -46.16 41.70 29.36
C ASN A 167 -46.91 40.36 29.36
N ASP A 168 -46.70 39.53 28.34
CA ASP A 168 -47.33 38.22 28.25
C ASP A 168 -46.60 37.13 29.05
N GLY A 169 -45.45 37.47 29.65
CA GLY A 169 -44.63 36.57 30.46
C GLY A 169 -43.85 35.51 29.67
N LYS A 170 -44.08 35.34 28.36
CA LYS A 170 -43.48 34.26 27.57
C LYS A 170 -41.99 34.44 27.39
N VAL A 171 -41.54 35.67 27.20
CA VAL A 171 -40.11 35.99 27.08
C VAL A 171 -39.36 35.65 28.38
N TYR A 172 -39.96 35.92 29.54
CA TYR A 172 -39.36 35.53 30.83
C TYR A 172 -39.26 34.01 30.99
N LEU A 173 -40.29 33.26 30.56
CA LEU A 173 -40.27 31.80 30.59
C LEU A 173 -39.21 31.21 29.65
N ALA A 174 -39.07 31.76 28.44
CA ALA A 174 -38.03 31.34 27.51
C ALA A 174 -36.63 31.58 28.09
N LEU A 175 -36.37 32.77 28.64
CA LEU A 175 -35.10 33.09 29.29
C LEU A 175 -34.83 32.19 30.50
N ALA A 176 -35.83 31.94 31.34
CA ALA A 176 -35.70 31.04 32.49
C ALA A 176 -35.37 29.61 32.04
N HIS A 177 -36.02 29.12 30.99
CA HIS A 177 -35.74 27.79 30.45
C HIS A 177 -34.30 27.68 29.92
N VAL A 178 -33.80 28.70 29.22
CA VAL A 178 -32.39 28.73 28.77
C VAL A 178 -31.42 28.68 29.95
N ILE A 179 -31.67 29.45 31.01
CA ILE A 179 -30.81 29.46 32.21
C ILE A 179 -30.85 28.10 32.92
N ILE A 180 -32.03 27.49 33.04
CA ILE A 180 -32.19 26.17 33.65
C ILE A 180 -31.44 25.11 32.81
N LEU A 181 -31.58 25.13 31.49
CA LEU A 181 -30.84 24.23 30.61
C LEU A 181 -29.33 24.44 30.74
N PHE A 182 -28.87 25.68 30.82
CA PHE A 182 -27.45 26.00 31.03
C PHE A 182 -26.94 25.44 32.36
N ASN A 183 -27.68 25.63 33.45
CA ASN A 183 -27.31 25.10 34.77
C ASN A 183 -27.30 23.56 34.77
N GLN A 184 -28.32 22.93 34.19
CA GLN A 184 -28.38 21.47 34.06
C GLN A 184 -27.22 20.91 33.22
N LEU A 185 -26.86 21.59 32.14
CA LEU A 185 -25.70 21.22 31.33
C LEU A 185 -24.39 21.42 32.08
N THR A 186 -24.29 22.47 32.89
CA THR A 186 -23.10 22.74 33.72
C THR A 186 -22.96 21.68 34.81
N GLU A 187 -24.03 21.36 35.54
CA GLU A 187 -24.05 20.25 36.50
C GLU A 187 -23.71 18.91 35.82
N LYS A 188 -24.25 18.65 34.62
CA LYS A 188 -23.93 17.45 33.86
C LYS A 188 -22.47 17.42 33.42
N TYR A 189 -21.89 18.56 33.04
CA TYR A 189 -20.48 18.66 32.66
C TYR A 189 -19.57 18.49 33.88
N GLU A 190 -19.89 19.13 35.00
CA GLU A 190 -19.17 18.97 36.27
C GLU A 190 -19.21 17.51 36.73
N ASN A 191 -20.38 16.87 36.70
CA ASN A 191 -20.53 15.44 37.00
C ASN A 191 -19.80 14.54 35.99
N PHE A 192 -19.72 14.92 34.71
CA PHE A 192 -18.95 14.20 33.69
C PHE A 192 -17.43 14.38 33.87
N THR A 193 -16.96 15.53 34.37
CA THR A 193 -15.55 15.77 34.69
C THR A 193 -15.14 15.23 36.06
N ALA A 194 -16.13 14.96 36.91
CA ALA A 194 -16.05 14.18 38.15
C ALA A 194 -16.12 12.66 37.89
N VAL A 195 -15.64 12.21 36.72
CA VAL A 195 -15.01 10.88 36.59
C VAL A 195 -14.01 10.75 37.74
N GLY A 196 -14.22 9.72 38.56
CA GLY A 196 -13.53 9.53 39.84
C GLY A 196 -12.01 9.56 39.66
N GLU A 197 -11.29 9.99 40.70
CA GLU A 197 -9.82 9.96 40.68
C GLU A 197 -9.27 8.56 40.30
N ASP A 198 -10.02 7.50 40.65
CA ASP A 198 -9.73 6.10 40.29
C ASP A 198 -9.73 5.86 38.76
N ASP A 199 -10.71 6.38 38.01
CA ASP A 199 -10.80 6.20 36.56
C ASP A 199 -9.69 7.01 35.82
N LYS A 200 -9.25 8.13 36.39
CA LYS A 200 -8.14 8.94 35.84
C LYS A 200 -6.80 8.25 36.03
N GLU A 201 -6.62 7.53 37.14
CA GLU A 201 -5.43 6.72 37.39
C GLU A 201 -5.38 5.51 36.44
N GLU A 202 -6.51 4.82 36.23
CA GLU A 202 -6.62 3.72 35.27
C GLU A 202 -6.39 4.18 33.82
N ILE A 203 -6.94 5.32 33.41
CA ILE A 203 -6.67 5.93 32.10
C ILE A 203 -5.19 6.28 31.94
N ASN A 204 -4.55 6.82 32.98
CA ASN A 204 -3.14 7.21 32.94
C ASN A 204 -2.23 5.97 32.83
N ASP A 205 -2.56 4.89 33.53
CA ASP A 205 -1.81 3.64 33.45
C ASP A 205 -2.01 2.93 32.11
N LEU A 206 -3.24 2.89 31.58
CA LEU A 206 -3.50 2.43 30.21
C LEU A 206 -2.75 3.28 29.17
N THR A 207 -2.63 4.59 29.40
CA THR A 207 -1.88 5.48 28.50
C THR A 207 -0.39 5.16 28.51
N LYS A 208 0.21 4.86 29.67
CA LYS A 208 1.61 4.40 29.76
C LYS A 208 1.80 3.07 29.05
N GLU A 209 0.88 2.13 29.24
CA GLU A 209 0.95 0.80 28.61
C GLU A 209 0.86 0.90 27.07
N ILE A 210 -0.02 1.77 26.55
CA ILE A 210 -0.11 2.08 25.12
C ILE A 210 1.22 2.65 24.59
N GLU A 211 1.88 3.53 25.34
CA GLU A 211 3.14 4.14 24.92
C GLU A 211 4.29 3.10 24.88
N GLU A 212 4.32 2.17 25.85
CA GLU A 212 5.26 1.04 25.84
C GLU A 212 5.03 0.12 24.65
N ILE A 213 3.78 -0.22 24.34
CA ILE A 213 3.43 -1.03 23.16
C ILE A 213 3.85 -0.31 21.87
N ARG A 214 3.63 1.00 21.75
CA ARG A 214 4.07 1.79 20.59
C ARG A 214 5.58 1.71 20.38
N LYS A 215 6.35 1.85 21.45
CA LYS A 215 7.81 1.73 21.39
C LYS A 215 8.25 0.34 20.93
N MET A 216 7.61 -0.73 21.44
CA MET A 216 7.88 -2.10 21.00
C MET A 216 7.54 -2.31 19.51
N VAL A 217 6.43 -1.71 19.03
CA VAL A 217 6.03 -1.79 17.62
C VAL A 217 7.04 -1.09 16.71
N GLU A 218 7.55 0.09 17.09
CA GLU A 218 8.58 0.79 16.31
C GLU A 218 9.90 0.02 16.25
N GLU A 219 10.34 -0.58 17.36
CA GLU A 219 11.51 -1.47 17.39
C GLU A 219 11.33 -2.67 16.44
N ARG A 220 10.15 -3.30 16.45
CA ARG A 220 9.81 -4.43 15.57
C ARG A 220 9.76 -4.02 14.10
N LYS A 221 9.22 -2.83 13.79
CA LYS A 221 9.20 -2.26 12.43
C LYS A 221 10.61 -2.03 11.91
N LYS A 222 11.52 -1.51 12.74
CA LYS A 222 12.93 -1.32 12.39
C LYS A 222 13.60 -2.66 12.09
N GLN A 223 13.42 -3.67 12.94
CA GLN A 223 13.93 -5.02 12.70
C GLN A 223 13.38 -5.62 11.39
N LEU A 224 12.09 -5.42 11.10
CA LEU A 224 11.47 -5.90 9.86
C LEU A 224 12.04 -5.20 8.62
N ALA A 225 12.34 -3.90 8.70
CA ALA A 225 12.98 -3.16 7.61
C ALA A 225 14.40 -3.69 7.34
N GLU A 226 15.20 -3.93 8.38
CA GLU A 226 16.54 -4.50 8.26
C GLU A 226 16.51 -5.92 7.69
N MET A 227 15.52 -6.75 8.04
CA MET A 227 15.35 -8.07 7.43
C MET A 227 14.98 -7.96 5.95
N LYS A 228 14.06 -7.07 5.58
CA LYS A 228 13.66 -6.85 4.17
C LYS A 228 14.81 -6.35 3.32
N GLU A 229 15.67 -5.48 3.87
CA GLU A 229 16.87 -5.01 3.19
C GLU A 229 17.85 -6.15 2.93
N LYS A 230 18.13 -6.99 3.95
CA LYS A 230 18.99 -8.18 3.81
C LYS A 230 18.42 -9.22 2.83
N GLU A 231 17.11 -9.43 2.83
CA GLU A 231 16.44 -10.31 1.86
C GLU A 231 16.52 -9.74 0.44
N GLY A 232 16.36 -8.43 0.28
CA GLY A 232 16.55 -7.73 -1.00
C GLY A 232 17.97 -7.85 -1.54
N GLU A 233 18.98 -7.66 -0.69
CA GLU A 233 20.40 -7.83 -1.03
C GLU A 233 20.74 -9.29 -1.40
N SER A 234 20.18 -10.26 -0.67
CA SER A 234 20.34 -11.69 -0.97
C SER A 234 19.69 -12.08 -2.30
N MET A 235 18.48 -11.57 -2.58
CA MET A 235 17.76 -11.83 -3.82
C MET A 235 18.45 -11.18 -5.02
N ALA A 236 18.95 -9.95 -4.87
CA ALA A 236 19.72 -9.27 -5.91
C ALA A 236 21.01 -10.03 -6.25
N SER A 237 21.72 -10.54 -5.24
CA SER A 237 22.93 -11.34 -5.44
C SER A 237 22.64 -12.67 -6.16
N LYS A 238 21.57 -13.38 -5.77
CA LYS A 238 21.12 -14.59 -6.47
C LYS A 238 20.73 -14.31 -7.92
N PHE A 239 20.04 -13.20 -8.19
CA PHE A 239 19.65 -12.80 -9.55
C PHE A 239 20.88 -12.49 -10.44
N VAL A 240 21.90 -11.82 -9.88
CA VAL A 240 23.15 -11.56 -10.61
C VAL A 240 23.89 -12.87 -10.93
N GLU A 241 23.96 -13.80 -9.97
CA GLU A 241 24.58 -15.11 -10.17
C GLU A 241 23.82 -15.96 -11.21
N GLU A 242 22.49 -15.93 -11.18
CA GLU A 242 21.63 -16.65 -12.13
C GLU A 242 21.69 -16.07 -13.55
N ASN A 243 21.76 -14.74 -13.70
CA ASN A 243 22.00 -14.10 -14.99
C ASN A 243 23.38 -14.44 -15.55
N LYS A 244 24.41 -14.49 -14.71
CA LYS A 244 25.75 -14.91 -15.14
C LYS A 244 25.74 -16.35 -15.63
N ARG A 245 25.08 -17.25 -14.89
CA ARG A 245 24.92 -18.65 -15.29
C ARG A 245 24.11 -18.79 -16.59
N SER A 246 23.09 -17.96 -16.79
CA SER A 246 22.31 -17.95 -18.04
C SER A 246 23.14 -17.49 -19.24
N ALA A 247 24.05 -16.51 -19.05
CA ALA A 247 24.98 -16.08 -20.08
C ALA A 247 25.97 -17.21 -20.46
N GLU A 248 26.58 -17.86 -19.45
CA GLU A 248 27.48 -19.00 -19.67
C GLU A 248 26.79 -20.19 -20.36
N LEU A 249 25.49 -20.39 -20.11
CA LEU A 249 24.69 -21.42 -20.78
C LEU A 249 24.34 -21.01 -22.23
N GLY A 250 24.19 -19.71 -22.48
CA GLY A 250 24.03 -19.15 -23.82
C GLY A 250 25.25 -19.40 -24.69
N ASP A 251 26.45 -19.12 -24.17
CA ASP A 251 27.72 -19.36 -24.88
C ASP A 251 27.92 -20.85 -25.20
N LYS A 252 27.64 -21.75 -24.24
CA LYS A 252 27.70 -23.20 -24.50
C LYS A 252 26.68 -23.65 -25.55
N LYS A 253 25.52 -23.00 -25.62
CA LYS A 253 24.51 -23.32 -26.63
C LYS A 253 24.98 -22.89 -28.02
N THR A 254 25.65 -21.75 -28.15
CA THR A 254 26.21 -21.33 -29.44
C THR A 254 27.30 -22.29 -29.90
N ASP A 255 28.22 -22.68 -29.01
CA ASP A 255 29.28 -23.64 -29.33
C ASP A 255 28.70 -25.00 -29.81
N LEU A 256 27.66 -25.50 -29.15
CA LEU A 256 27.00 -26.75 -29.55
C LEU A 256 26.24 -26.63 -30.86
N VAL A 257 25.69 -25.45 -31.19
CA VAL A 257 25.02 -25.22 -32.48
C VAL A 257 26.05 -25.25 -33.60
N GLU A 258 27.20 -24.61 -33.41
CA GLU A 258 28.31 -24.66 -34.37
C GLU A 258 28.80 -26.10 -34.59
N GLU A 259 28.98 -26.89 -33.52
CA GLU A 259 29.37 -28.31 -33.63
C GLU A 259 28.32 -29.16 -34.35
N ILE A 260 27.02 -28.88 -34.15
CA ILE A 260 25.94 -29.56 -34.88
C ILE A 260 25.98 -29.21 -36.37
N GLU A 261 26.19 -27.93 -36.73
CA GLU A 261 26.29 -27.50 -38.13
C GLU A 261 27.47 -28.20 -38.84
N GLU A 262 28.64 -28.30 -38.19
CA GLU A 262 29.80 -29.03 -38.72
C GLU A 262 29.47 -30.52 -38.95
N LEU A 263 28.83 -31.18 -37.98
CA LEU A 263 28.42 -32.58 -38.12
C LEU A 263 27.37 -32.79 -39.22
N GLU A 264 26.43 -31.85 -39.40
CA GLU A 264 25.45 -31.92 -40.48
C GLU A 264 26.11 -31.79 -41.87
N GLU A 265 27.14 -30.95 -42.01
CA GLU A 265 27.95 -30.88 -43.22
C GLU A 265 28.70 -32.20 -43.48
N GLU A 266 29.32 -32.79 -42.46
CA GLU A 266 30.00 -34.09 -42.58
C GLU A 266 29.04 -35.21 -43.01
N VAL A 267 27.84 -35.27 -42.42
CA VAL A 267 26.80 -36.22 -42.79
C VAL A 267 26.34 -36.01 -44.24
N SER A 268 26.22 -34.76 -44.68
CA SER A 268 25.87 -34.42 -46.07
C SER A 268 26.93 -34.94 -47.05
N VAL A 269 28.22 -34.81 -46.72
CA VAL A 269 29.33 -35.34 -47.52
C VAL A 269 29.30 -36.87 -47.54
N LEU A 270 29.14 -37.52 -46.39
CA LEU A 270 29.05 -38.98 -46.29
C LEU A 270 27.85 -39.55 -47.06
N LYS A 271 26.72 -38.84 -47.07
CA LYS A 271 25.54 -39.28 -47.82
C LYS A 271 25.79 -39.25 -49.33
N LYS A 272 26.54 -38.27 -49.82
CA LYS A 272 26.95 -38.20 -51.23
C LYS A 272 27.90 -39.34 -51.61
N THR A 273 28.88 -39.67 -50.76
CA THR A 273 29.82 -40.76 -51.05
C THR A 273 29.16 -42.14 -50.99
N VAL A 274 28.19 -42.35 -50.09
CA VAL A 274 27.38 -43.57 -50.08
C VAL A 274 26.56 -43.67 -51.37
N GLN A 275 25.94 -42.58 -51.82
CA GLN A 275 25.18 -42.59 -53.07
C GLN A 275 26.06 -42.97 -54.27
N THR A 276 27.26 -42.39 -54.39
CA THR A 276 28.18 -42.74 -55.49
C THR A 276 28.61 -44.20 -55.44
N ALA A 277 28.93 -44.73 -54.25
CA ALA A 277 29.31 -46.14 -54.12
C ALA A 277 28.14 -47.09 -54.43
N GLN A 278 26.91 -46.66 -54.17
CA GLN A 278 25.71 -47.42 -54.50
C GLN A 278 25.43 -47.41 -56.01
N ASP A 279 25.63 -46.28 -56.67
CA ASP A 279 25.55 -46.17 -58.13
C ASP A 279 26.61 -47.06 -58.82
N ASP A 280 27.85 -47.07 -58.31
CA ASP A 280 28.94 -47.94 -58.80
C ASP A 280 28.57 -49.43 -58.65
N CYS A 281 28.00 -49.82 -57.50
CA CYS A 281 27.58 -51.20 -57.24
C CYS A 281 26.43 -51.66 -58.16
N ASP A 282 25.49 -50.77 -58.48
CA ASP A 282 24.42 -51.04 -59.44
C ASP A 282 24.97 -51.20 -60.87
N GLU A 283 26.06 -50.51 -61.22
CA GLU A 283 26.76 -50.67 -62.50
C GLU A 283 27.49 -52.02 -62.57
N ASP A 284 28.26 -52.37 -61.52
CA ASP A 284 28.91 -53.68 -61.40
C ASP A 284 27.92 -54.83 -61.49
N LYS A 285 26.74 -54.70 -60.86
CA LYS A 285 25.67 -55.71 -60.92
C LYS A 285 25.17 -55.93 -62.35
N LYS A 286 24.99 -54.86 -63.12
CA LYS A 286 24.57 -54.96 -64.54
C LYS A 286 25.62 -55.68 -65.38
N ASP A 287 26.90 -55.40 -65.12
CA ASP A 287 27.99 -56.07 -65.83
C ASP A 287 28.10 -57.55 -65.45
N LEU A 288 27.82 -57.91 -64.20
CA LEU A 288 27.71 -59.29 -63.75
C LEU A 288 26.55 -60.04 -64.42
N GLU A 289 25.39 -59.39 -64.57
CA GLU A 289 24.23 -59.96 -65.29
C GLU A 289 24.57 -60.24 -66.76
N LYS A 290 25.22 -59.30 -67.45
CA LYS A 290 25.71 -59.50 -68.84
C LYS A 290 26.72 -60.66 -68.93
N ALA A 291 27.65 -60.75 -67.98
CA ALA A 291 28.62 -61.84 -67.93
C ALA A 291 27.94 -63.20 -67.73
N GLY A 292 26.90 -63.27 -66.89
CA GLY A 292 26.09 -64.48 -66.69
C GLY A 292 25.31 -64.89 -67.94
N GLU A 293 24.78 -63.94 -68.71
CA GLU A 293 24.15 -64.20 -70.01
C GLU A 293 25.14 -64.76 -71.04
N LEU A 294 26.35 -64.20 -71.11
CA LEU A 294 27.44 -64.71 -71.95
C LEU A 294 27.87 -66.13 -71.52
N GLN A 295 27.91 -66.41 -70.22
CA GLN A 295 28.24 -67.73 -69.71
C GLN A 295 27.18 -68.78 -70.09
N LYS A 296 25.89 -68.43 -70.08
CA LYS A 296 24.81 -69.32 -70.57
C LYS A 296 24.94 -69.66 -72.06
N LEU A 297 25.41 -68.72 -72.88
CA LEU A 297 25.68 -68.96 -74.30
C LEU A 297 26.87 -69.92 -74.49
N TYR A 298 27.93 -69.78 -73.70
CA TYR A 298 29.12 -70.63 -73.78
C TYR A 298 28.92 -72.06 -73.25
N LEU A 299 27.99 -72.29 -72.30
CA LEU A 299 27.66 -73.64 -71.81
C LEU A 299 26.70 -74.43 -72.71
N ASN A 300 26.15 -73.84 -73.78
CA ASN A 300 25.27 -74.54 -74.72
C ASN A 300 26.07 -75.37 -75.75
N ILE A 301 26.99 -76.21 -75.26
CA ILE A 301 27.86 -77.10 -76.06
C ILE A 301 27.10 -78.38 -76.48
N GLN A 302 25.95 -78.66 -75.88
CA GLN A 302 25.13 -79.84 -76.14
C GLN A 302 24.83 -80.10 -77.63
N PRO A 303 24.45 -79.10 -78.46
CA PRO A 303 24.22 -79.32 -79.89
C PRO A 303 25.51 -79.65 -80.66
N LEU A 304 26.64 -79.08 -80.24
CA LEU A 304 27.95 -79.32 -80.86
C LEU A 304 28.46 -80.73 -80.52
N GLU A 305 28.30 -81.14 -79.27
CA GLU A 305 28.64 -82.48 -78.78
C GLU A 305 27.81 -83.57 -79.49
N GLU A 306 26.50 -83.37 -79.61
CA GLU A 306 25.58 -84.26 -80.34
C GLU A 306 25.98 -84.42 -81.81
N ASN A 307 26.38 -83.32 -82.47
CA ASN A 307 26.77 -83.33 -83.88
C ASN A 307 28.14 -84.01 -84.09
N LEU A 308 29.11 -83.78 -83.20
CA LEU A 308 30.39 -84.49 -83.18
C LEU A 308 30.21 -85.99 -82.94
N ARG A 309 29.33 -86.37 -82.01
CA ARG A 309 28.99 -87.77 -81.73
C ARG A 309 28.43 -88.47 -82.98
N ARG A 310 27.51 -87.83 -83.71
CA ARG A 310 26.98 -88.38 -84.99
C ARG A 310 28.07 -88.54 -86.04
N GLN A 311 28.94 -87.54 -86.22
CA GLN A 311 30.05 -87.63 -87.18
C GLN A 311 31.03 -88.75 -86.83
N ILE A 312 31.34 -88.96 -85.55
CA ILE A 312 32.22 -90.06 -85.10
C ILE A 312 31.60 -91.43 -85.42
N VAL A 313 30.30 -91.59 -85.19
CA VAL A 313 29.56 -92.83 -85.50
C VAL A 313 29.56 -93.09 -87.01
N ASP A 314 29.27 -92.07 -87.81
CA ASP A 314 29.30 -92.20 -89.27
C ASP A 314 30.71 -92.53 -89.77
N LEU A 315 31.74 -91.83 -89.30
CA LEU A 315 33.13 -92.16 -89.66
C LEU A 315 33.52 -93.60 -89.30
N HIS A 316 33.02 -94.14 -88.17
CA HIS A 316 33.24 -95.55 -87.82
C HIS A 316 32.48 -96.52 -88.71
N LYS A 317 31.26 -96.19 -89.15
CA LYS A 317 30.53 -97.00 -90.15
C LYS A 317 31.25 -97.03 -91.49
N TRP A 318 31.96 -95.96 -91.84
CA TRP A 318 32.71 -95.85 -93.08
C TRP A 318 34.18 -96.32 -92.97
N ALA A 319 34.72 -96.49 -91.75
CA ALA A 319 36.09 -96.94 -91.53
C ALA A 319 36.44 -98.30 -92.18
N PRO A 320 35.53 -99.30 -92.26
CA PRO A 320 35.78 -100.54 -92.99
C PRO A 320 35.85 -100.34 -94.52
N TYR A 321 35.05 -99.42 -95.08
CA TYR A 321 35.06 -99.09 -96.53
C TYR A 321 36.41 -98.56 -97.00
N LEU A 322 37.12 -97.84 -96.12
CA LEU A 322 38.46 -97.31 -96.42
C LEU A 322 39.57 -98.37 -96.35
N LYS A 323 39.29 -99.61 -95.92
CA LYS A 323 40.31 -100.65 -95.68
C LYS A 323 40.15 -101.97 -96.46
N SER A 324 39.03 -102.28 -97.12
CA SER A 324 38.93 -103.32 -98.19
C SER A 324 37.49 -103.50 -98.69
N GLU A 325 37.34 -103.90 -99.96
CA GLU A 325 36.08 -103.98 -100.72
C GLU A 325 35.18 -105.16 -100.30
N GLU A 326 33.86 -104.93 -100.43
CA GLU A 326 32.69 -105.84 -100.31
C GLU A 326 31.98 -106.01 -98.94
N GLY A 327 30.87 -105.26 -98.77
CA GLY A 327 29.68 -105.68 -97.99
C GLY A 327 29.48 -105.07 -96.60
N PHE A 328 28.25 -104.61 -96.29
CA PHE A 328 27.83 -103.98 -95.02
C PHE A 328 28.10 -104.87 -93.80
N GLY A 329 29.09 -104.52 -92.98
CA GLY A 329 29.42 -105.18 -91.71
C GLY A 329 28.57 -104.69 -90.53
N GLN A 330 28.25 -105.59 -89.60
CA GLN A 330 27.48 -105.32 -88.38
C GLN A 330 28.30 -104.56 -87.33
N GLU A 331 27.63 -103.66 -86.57
CA GLU A 331 28.23 -102.78 -85.56
C GLU A 331 29.04 -103.53 -84.49
N ASP A 332 30.25 -103.03 -84.22
CA ASP A 332 31.20 -103.59 -83.25
C ASP A 332 30.63 -103.50 -81.81
N PRO A 333 30.47 -104.61 -81.07
CA PRO A 333 29.76 -104.65 -79.78
C PRO A 333 30.34 -103.75 -78.68
N LYS A 334 31.55 -103.21 -78.82
CA LYS A 334 32.14 -102.21 -77.91
C LYS A 334 31.50 -100.82 -78.01
N LEU A 335 30.72 -100.54 -79.06
CA LEU A 335 29.94 -99.30 -79.19
C LEU A 335 28.62 -99.33 -78.39
N LYS A 336 28.13 -100.52 -77.99
CA LYS A 336 26.93 -100.65 -77.12
C LYS A 336 27.17 -100.08 -75.71
N THR A 337 28.41 -100.13 -75.23
CA THR A 337 28.82 -99.61 -73.91
C THR A 337 29.08 -98.10 -73.89
N LEU A 338 28.87 -97.39 -75.01
CA LEU A 338 28.95 -95.92 -75.05
C LEU A 338 27.62 -95.22 -74.71
N ASN A 339 26.51 -95.97 -74.72
CA ASN A 339 25.16 -95.50 -74.37
C ASN A 339 24.79 -95.70 -72.89
N GLU A 340 25.73 -96.16 -72.07
CA GLU A 340 25.56 -96.25 -70.63
C GLU A 340 26.15 -94.98 -69.98
N PRO A 341 25.34 -94.19 -69.24
CA PRO A 341 25.81 -92.96 -68.60
C PRO A 341 26.78 -93.34 -67.48
N LYS A 342 28.07 -93.00 -67.66
CA LYS A 342 29.03 -93.03 -66.55
C LYS A 342 28.79 -91.79 -65.69
N GLU A 343 27.97 -91.91 -64.66
CA GLU A 343 27.89 -90.91 -63.59
C GLU A 343 29.14 -91.00 -62.70
N GLY A 344 29.88 -89.90 -62.64
CA GLY A 344 31.05 -89.67 -61.79
C GLY A 344 32.08 -88.82 -62.54
N ASP A 345 32.56 -87.67 -62.08
CA ASP A 345 32.39 -87.00 -60.80
C ASP A 345 32.83 -85.52 -60.96
N TYR A 346 31.95 -84.68 -61.49
CA TYR A 346 32.16 -83.21 -61.50
C TYR A 346 31.51 -82.55 -60.28
N LYS A 347 30.55 -83.23 -59.64
CA LYS A 347 29.83 -82.71 -58.47
C LYS A 347 30.72 -82.68 -57.23
N GLU A 348 31.57 -83.68 -56.99
CA GLU A 348 32.47 -83.63 -55.82
C GLU A 348 33.56 -82.58 -56.02
N VAL A 349 34.10 -82.43 -57.22
CA VAL A 349 35.10 -81.39 -57.55
C VAL A 349 34.54 -79.97 -57.33
N PHE A 350 33.29 -79.71 -57.78
CA PHE A 350 32.65 -78.41 -57.53
C PHE A 350 32.30 -78.18 -56.06
N LYS A 351 32.02 -79.26 -55.31
CA LYS A 351 31.74 -79.16 -53.88
C LYS A 351 33.01 -78.84 -53.09
N GLU A 352 34.13 -79.49 -53.42
CA GLU A 352 35.43 -79.23 -52.79
C GLU A 352 35.89 -77.78 -53.07
N MET A 353 35.73 -77.30 -54.31
CA MET A 353 36.08 -75.92 -54.68
C MET A 353 35.17 -74.87 -54.01
N ALA A 354 33.90 -75.18 -53.78
CA ALA A 354 32.99 -74.31 -53.04
C ALA A 354 33.35 -74.24 -51.55
N GLU A 355 33.73 -75.38 -50.95
CA GLU A 355 34.17 -75.44 -49.55
C GLU A 355 35.50 -74.69 -49.35
N ASP A 356 36.40 -74.69 -50.33
CA ASP A 356 37.66 -73.93 -50.25
C ASP A 356 37.45 -72.42 -50.42
N LEU A 357 36.53 -71.98 -51.31
CA LEU A 357 36.16 -70.56 -51.44
C LEU A 357 35.50 -70.01 -50.17
N GLU A 358 34.69 -70.82 -49.48
CA GLU A 358 34.03 -70.40 -48.24
C GLU A 358 35.06 -70.23 -47.10
N LYS A 359 36.09 -71.09 -47.05
CA LYS A 359 37.22 -70.95 -46.11
C LYS A 359 38.06 -69.70 -46.38
N GLU A 360 38.40 -69.40 -47.64
CA GLU A 360 39.15 -68.18 -47.98
C GLU A 360 38.37 -66.92 -47.59
N ASN A 361 37.05 -66.91 -47.80
CA ASN A 361 36.20 -65.78 -47.43
C ASN A 361 36.13 -65.57 -45.90
N ASP A 362 36.07 -66.66 -45.12
CA ASP A 362 36.15 -66.62 -43.66
C ASP A 362 37.52 -66.12 -43.14
N GLU A 363 38.61 -66.46 -43.83
CA GLU A 363 39.94 -65.94 -43.52
C GLU A 363 40.06 -64.44 -43.80
N VAL A 364 39.53 -63.97 -44.93
CA VAL A 364 39.45 -62.53 -45.26
C VAL A 364 38.60 -61.78 -44.22
N GLY A 365 37.47 -62.36 -43.80
CA GLY A 365 36.63 -61.81 -42.74
C GLY A 365 37.38 -61.64 -41.40
N LYS A 366 38.20 -62.62 -41.00
CA LYS A 366 39.02 -62.53 -39.79
C LYS A 366 40.10 -61.45 -39.89
N ILE A 367 40.74 -61.31 -41.05
CA ILE A 367 41.76 -60.27 -41.29
C ILE A 367 41.14 -58.87 -41.18
N LEU A 368 39.94 -58.67 -41.73
CA LEU A 368 39.23 -57.38 -41.64
C LEU A 368 38.86 -57.00 -40.20
N VAL A 369 38.42 -57.96 -39.39
CA VAL A 369 38.14 -57.72 -37.96
C VAL A 369 39.42 -57.37 -37.19
N GLN A 370 40.54 -58.02 -37.51
CA GLN A 370 41.85 -57.72 -36.91
C GLN A 370 42.30 -56.29 -37.24
N LEU A 371 42.18 -55.87 -38.51
CA LEU A 371 42.48 -54.51 -38.97
C LEU A 371 41.60 -53.46 -38.29
N LYS A 372 40.31 -53.74 -38.11
CA LYS A 372 39.38 -52.85 -37.40
C LYS A 372 39.76 -52.69 -35.92
N LYS A 373 40.19 -53.77 -35.26
CA LYS A 373 40.70 -53.73 -33.87
C LYS A 373 42.00 -52.91 -33.76
N GLU A 374 42.92 -53.04 -34.71
CA GLU A 374 44.15 -52.24 -34.71
C GLU A 374 43.90 -50.74 -34.95
N GLN A 375 42.91 -50.39 -35.78
CA GLN A 375 42.49 -49.00 -35.96
C GLN A 375 41.91 -48.41 -34.67
N LEU A 376 41.02 -49.14 -33.99
CA LEU A 376 40.46 -48.74 -32.69
C LEU A 376 41.55 -48.57 -31.60
N GLN A 377 42.57 -49.44 -31.58
CA GLN A 377 43.69 -49.28 -30.65
C GLN A 377 44.60 -48.09 -30.99
N LYS A 378 44.75 -47.72 -32.27
CA LYS A 378 45.48 -46.51 -32.69
C LYS A 378 44.73 -45.24 -32.31
N GLU A 379 43.40 -45.24 -32.36
CA GLU A 379 42.55 -44.13 -31.92
C GLU A 379 42.59 -43.95 -30.39
N GLN A 380 42.54 -45.05 -29.63
CA GLN A 380 42.70 -45.01 -28.16
C GLN A 380 44.11 -44.56 -27.72
N LYS A 381 45.16 -44.84 -28.51
CA LYS A 381 46.52 -44.32 -28.25
C LYS A 381 46.71 -42.85 -28.64
N LYS A 382 45.90 -42.31 -29.56
CA LYS A 382 45.88 -40.87 -29.88
C LYS A 382 45.18 -40.05 -28.79
N THR A 383 44.09 -40.56 -28.22
CA THR A 383 43.38 -39.90 -27.10
C THR A 383 44.17 -39.94 -25.79
N ALA A 384 45.01 -40.95 -25.55
CA ALA A 384 45.90 -41.00 -24.38
C ALA A 384 47.17 -40.13 -24.45
N LYS A 385 47.56 -39.60 -25.62
CA LYS A 385 48.76 -38.74 -25.80
C LYS A 385 48.50 -37.24 -25.60
N VAL A 386 47.23 -36.82 -25.48
CA VAL A 386 46.87 -35.43 -25.15
C VAL A 386 46.47 -35.35 -23.67
N GLY A 387 47.42 -35.75 -22.82
CA GLY A 387 47.35 -35.56 -21.37
C GLY A 387 48.39 -34.52 -20.93
N VAL A 388 47.89 -33.42 -20.37
CA VAL A 388 48.53 -32.55 -19.36
C VAL A 388 49.83 -31.80 -19.76
N LYS A 389 49.70 -30.48 -19.96
CA LYS A 389 50.69 -29.50 -19.48
C LYS A 389 49.99 -28.32 -18.78
N LYS A 390 50.11 -28.25 -17.46
CA LYS A 390 49.88 -27.02 -16.67
C LYS A 390 50.91 -25.95 -17.09
N PRO A 391 50.55 -24.66 -17.02
CA PRO A 391 51.45 -23.71 -16.36
C PRO A 391 50.70 -22.77 -15.39
N VAL A 392 51.08 -22.78 -14.12
CA VAL A 392 51.93 -21.78 -13.43
C VAL A 392 51.21 -20.46 -13.13
N VAL A 393 50.82 -20.33 -11.86
CA VAL A 393 50.46 -19.10 -11.17
C VAL A 393 51.64 -18.11 -11.24
N LYS A 394 51.40 -16.89 -11.73
CA LYS A 394 52.21 -15.72 -11.38
C LYS A 394 51.38 -14.79 -10.50
N LYS A 395 51.86 -14.60 -9.27
CA LYS A 395 51.48 -13.52 -8.37
C LYS A 395 51.96 -12.16 -8.92
N ASP A 396 51.20 -11.13 -8.54
CA ASP A 396 51.61 -9.78 -8.15
C ASP A 396 51.18 -8.56 -8.99
N LYS A 397 50.56 -7.65 -8.21
CA LYS A 397 50.41 -6.19 -8.30
C LYS A 397 49.35 -5.59 -9.23
N LYS A 398 48.19 -5.26 -8.66
CA LYS A 398 47.95 -3.93 -8.07
C LYS A 398 46.81 -3.94 -7.07
#